data_AF-A0A7J4EHS3-F1
#
_entry.id   AF-A0A7J4EHS3-F1
#
_cell.length_a   1.000
_cell.length_b   1.000
_cell.length_c   1.000
_cell.angle_alpha   90.00
_cell.angle_beta   90.00
_cell.angle_gamma   90.00
#
_symmetry.space_group_name_H-M   'P 1'
#
loop_
_entity.id
_entity.type
_entity.pdbx_description
1 polymer ?
#
loop_
_entity_poly.entity_id
_entity_poly.type
_entity_poly.pdbx_seq_one_letter_code
_entity_poly.pdbx_strand_id
1 'polypeptide(L)' 'MQYEVILQALWLILPAYAANGCAVLVGGGTPIDFGKMWKDGRRILGDGKTWRGLFLVLSLEQ' A
#
# COMPACT_ATOMS: atom_id res chain seq x y z
N MET A 1 18.43 18.79 22.42
CA MET A 1 19.35 17.68 22.09
C MET A 1 18.70 16.31 22.14
N GLN A 2 18.49 15.65 23.30
CA GLN A 2 17.99 14.26 23.32
C GLN A 2 16.52 14.12 22.86
N TYR A 3 15.64 15.01 23.34
CA TYR A 3 14.22 14.98 23.01
C TYR A 3 13.91 15.35 21.55
N GLU A 4 14.73 16.23 20.95
CA GLU A 4 14.57 16.63 19.55
C GLU A 4 14.80 15.46 18.59
N VAL A 5 15.82 14.63 18.85
CA VAL A 5 16.10 13.45 18.03
C VAL A 5 14.94 12.45 18.09
N ILE A 6 14.36 12.25 19.27
CA ILE A 6 13.21 11.35 19.44
C ILE A 6 11.98 11.89 18.69
N LEU A 7 11.70 13.20 18.80
CA LEU A 7 10.58 13.82 18.09
C LEU A 7 10.76 13.77 16.58
N GLN A 8 11.97 14.01 16.06
CA GLN A 8 12.29 13.89 14.64
C GLN A 8 12.14 12.45 14.14
N ALA A 9 12.64 11.47 14.89
CA ALA A 9 12.51 10.06 14.53
C ALA A 9 11.04 9.61 14.51
N LEU A 10 10.24 10.02 15.49
CA LEU A 10 8.81 9.75 15.51
C LEU A 10 8.10 10.41 14.32
N TRP A 11 8.41 11.67 14.02
CA TRP A 11 7.83 12.38 12.87
C TRP A 11 8.17 11.70 11.53
N LEU A 12 9.38 11.17 11.40
CA LEU A 12 9.84 10.50 10.19
C LEU A 12 9.21 9.12 10.00
N ILE A 13 8.96 8.37 11.09
CA ILE A 13 8.41 7.01 11.03
C ILE A 13 6.87 6.99 10.95
N LEU A 14 6.21 8.02 11.49
CA LEU A 14 4.75 8.14 11.51
C LEU A 14 4.08 7.95 10.13
N PRO A 15 4.52 8.63 9.05
CA PRO A 15 3.89 8.49 7.74
C PRO A 15 4.08 7.08 7.16
N ALA A 16 5.20 6.41 7.44
CA ALA A 16 5.43 5.04 6.98
C ALA A 16 4.45 4.05 7.65
N TYR A 17 4.23 4.18 8.96
CA TYR A 17 3.23 3.38 9.67
C TYR A 17 1.80 3.70 9.24
N ALA A 18 1.49 4.97 9.05
CA ALA A 18 0.18 5.40 8.55
C ALA A 18 -0.09 4.84 7.14
N ALA A 19 0.88 4.90 6.22
CA ALA A 19 0.76 4.34 4.88
C ALA A 19 0.53 2.81 4.90
N ASN A 20 1.23 2.10 5.80
CA ASN A 20 1.10 0.65 5.93
C ASN A 20 -0.29 0.24 6.46
N GLY A 21 -0.84 0.99 7.43
CA GLY A 21 -2.21 0.79 7.92
C GLY A 21 -3.28 1.21 6.89
N CYS A 22 -3.04 2.31 6.18
CA CYS A 22 -3.89 2.76 5.08
C CYS A 22 -3.96 1.70 3.98
N ALA A 23 -2.89 0.97 3.68
CA ALA A 23 -2.93 -0.10 2.67
C ALA A 23 -3.99 -1.19 2.96
N VAL A 24 -4.39 -1.38 4.23
CA VAL A 24 -5.49 -2.27 4.60
C VAL A 24 -6.85 -1.60 4.43
N LEU A 25 -6.96 -0.30 4.74
CA LEU A 25 -8.20 0.48 4.61
C LEU A 25 -8.54 0.87 3.17
N VAL A 26 -7.53 1.17 2.35
CA VAL A 26 -7.65 1.38 0.89
C VAL A 26 -7.41 0.08 0.11
N GLY A 27 -7.01 -0.98 0.81
CA GLY A 27 -6.91 -2.34 0.30
C GLY A 27 -8.29 -2.93 0.06
N GLY A 28 -8.78 -2.78 -1.17
CA GLY A 28 -10.07 -3.32 -1.57
C GLY A 28 -10.50 -2.78 -2.93
N GLY A 29 -10.60 -3.66 -3.91
CA GLY A 29 -10.99 -3.31 -5.27
C GLY A 29 -10.78 -4.47 -6.23
N THR A 30 -11.19 -4.28 -7.49
CA THR A 30 -11.01 -5.30 -8.52
C THR A 30 -9.52 -5.62 -8.66
N PRO A 31 -9.13 -6.88 -8.40
CA PRO A 31 -7.76 -7.34 -8.62
C PRO A 31 -7.36 -7.09 -10.07
N ILE A 32 -6.14 -6.62 -10.32
CA ILE A 32 -5.63 -6.34 -11.67
C ILE A 32 -5.61 -7.60 -12.52
N ASP A 33 -5.43 -8.75 -11.88
CA ASP A 33 -5.47 -10.06 -12.51
C ASP A 33 -6.89 -10.57 -12.79
N PHE A 34 -7.96 -9.85 -12.39
CA PHE A 34 -9.37 -10.26 -12.54
C PHE A 34 -9.66 -11.69 -12.02
N GLY A 35 -8.87 -12.17 -11.07
CA GLY A 35 -8.97 -13.55 -10.58
C GLY A 35 -8.36 -14.61 -11.49
N LYS A 36 -7.60 -14.23 -12.54
CA LYS A 36 -6.86 -15.19 -13.36
C LYS A 36 -5.86 -15.96 -12.50
N MET A 37 -5.90 -17.28 -12.68
CA MET A 37 -4.94 -18.21 -12.11
C MET A 37 -3.84 -18.48 -13.14
N TRP A 38 -2.60 -18.48 -12.67
CA TRP A 38 -1.45 -18.95 -13.43
C TRP A 38 -1.50 -20.48 -13.57
N LYS A 39 -0.70 -21.05 -14.47
CA LYS A 39 -0.64 -22.50 -14.73
C LYS A 39 -0.32 -23.33 -13.48
N ASP A 40 0.26 -22.69 -12.47
CA ASP A 40 0.69 -23.29 -11.21
C ASP A 40 -0.43 -23.29 -10.15
N GLY A 41 -1.65 -22.88 -10.52
CA GLY A 41 -2.82 -22.83 -9.64
C GLY A 41 -2.86 -21.63 -8.67
N ARG A 42 -1.88 -20.72 -8.75
CA ARG A 42 -1.82 -19.49 -7.93
C ARG A 42 -2.31 -18.28 -8.73
N ARG A 43 -2.84 -17.27 -8.03
CA ARG A 43 -3.20 -15.97 -8.63
C ARG A 43 -1.98 -15.31 -9.27
N ILE A 44 -2.13 -14.71 -10.45
CA ILE A 44 -1.00 -14.12 -11.21
C ILE A 44 -0.38 -12.94 -10.47
N LEU A 45 -1.20 -12.06 -9.90
CA LEU A 45 -0.74 -10.86 -9.18
C LEU A 45 -1.17 -10.87 -7.71
N GLY A 46 -2.25 -11.58 -7.39
CA GLY A 46 -2.80 -11.69 -6.03
C GLY A 46 -3.78 -10.56 -5.69
N ASP A 47 -4.60 -10.78 -4.66
CA ASP A 47 -5.67 -9.86 -4.23
C ASP A 47 -5.17 -8.46 -3.81
N GLY A 48 -3.90 -8.34 -3.42
CA GLY A 48 -3.29 -7.07 -2.99
C GLY A 48 -3.00 -6.08 -4.13
N LYS A 49 -3.02 -6.51 -5.40
CA LYS A 49 -2.75 -5.64 -6.54
C LYS A 49 -4.04 -5.25 -7.24
N THR A 50 -4.67 -4.17 -6.77
CA THR A 50 -5.97 -3.68 -7.27
C THR A 50 -5.80 -2.47 -8.18
N TRP A 51 -6.71 -2.31 -9.15
CA TRP A 51 -6.73 -1.14 -10.04
C TRP A 51 -6.91 0.17 -9.25
N ARG A 52 -7.70 0.15 -8.18
CA ARG A 52 -7.90 1.30 -7.29
C ARG A 52 -6.60 1.73 -6.61
N GLY A 53 -5.79 0.77 -6.14
CA GLY A 53 -4.47 1.08 -5.57
C GLY A 53 -3.52 1.73 -6.58
N LEU A 54 -3.59 1.29 -7.84
CA LEU A 54 -2.76 1.84 -8.93
C LEU A 54 -3.17 3.27 -9.31
N PHE A 55 -4.48 3.56 -9.38
CA PHE A 55 -4.99 4.91 -9.60
C PHE A 55 -4.76 5.84 -8.41
N LEU A 56 -4.86 5.35 -7.18
CA LEU A 56 -4.59 6.15 -5.98
C LEU A 56 -3.13 6.62 -5.96
N VAL A 57 -2.19 5.71 -6.23
CA VAL A 57 -0.76 6.06 -6.35
C VAL A 57 -0.53 7.10 -7.44
N LEU A 58 -1.08 6.90 -8.64
CA LEU A 58 -0.94 7.88 -9.74
C LEU A 58 -1.59 9.24 -9.43
N SER A 59 -2.65 9.27 -8.61
CA SER A 59 -3.35 10.50 -8.24
C SER A 59 -2.65 11.28 -7.13
N LEU A 60 -1.82 10.61 -6.32
CA LEU A 60 -1.02 11.25 -5.26
C LEU A 60 0.31 11.82 -5.76
N GLU A 61 0.69 11.52 -7.01
CA GLU A 61 1.94 11.95 -7.65
C GLU A 61 1.77 13.19 -8.57
N GLN A 62 0.63 13.90 -8.48
CA GLN A 62 0.35 15.15 -9.21
C GLN A 62 0.22 16.36 -8.29
#